data_AF-A0A0B1RZL0-F1
#
_entry.id   AF-A0A0B1RZL0-F1
#
_cell.length_a   1.000
_cell.length_b   1.000
_cell.length_c   1.000
_cell.angle_alpha   90.00
_cell.angle_beta   90.00
_cell.angle_gamma   90.00
#
_symmetry.space_group_name_H-M   'P 1'
#
loop_
_entity.id
_entity.type
_entity.pdbx_description
1 polymer ?
#
loop_
_entity_poly.entity_id
_entity_poly.type
_entity_poly.pdbx_seq_one_letter_code
_entity_poly.pdbx_strand_id
1 'polypeptide(L)'
;MPRIEFEPKLDFKDVLLRPKRSTLKSRADVDLVREYIFKNSKKTYSGVPVVASNMDTVGTFEMATTLARHQLFTTIHKHYSVRYLYLQVISLHQIIGEYQTIFYAFCP
;
A
#
# COMPACT_ATOMS: atom_id res chain seq x y z
N MET A 1 30.12 14.26 15.10
CA MET A 1 30.59 12.86 14.92
C MET A 1 29.35 11.99 14.74
N PRO A 2 29.22 11.19 13.67
CA PRO A 2 28.05 10.33 13.50
C PRO A 2 27.95 9.33 14.65
N ARG A 3 26.74 9.15 15.18
CA ARG A 3 26.46 8.16 16.23
C ARG A 3 26.36 6.79 15.56
N ILE A 4 27.32 5.91 15.86
CA ILE A 4 27.34 4.55 15.32
C ILE A 4 26.46 3.68 16.23
N GLU A 5 25.47 3.01 15.66
CA GLU A 5 24.66 2.02 16.37
C GLU A 5 25.30 0.64 16.24
N PHE A 6 25.50 -0.04 17.38
CA PHE A 6 26.13 -1.36 17.45
C PHE A 6 25.13 -2.49 17.73
N GLU A 7 23.84 -2.15 17.89
CA GLU A 7 22.82 -3.14 18.20
C GLU A 7 22.55 -4.06 16.99
N PRO A 8 22.37 -5.37 17.22
CA PRO A 8 22.06 -6.31 16.15
C PRO A 8 20.71 -5.96 15.51
N LYS A 9 20.68 -5.90 14.18
CA LYS A 9 19.46 -5.71 13.38
C LYS A 9 19.08 -7.05 12.76
N LEU A 10 17.85 -7.49 12.99
CA LEU A 10 17.34 -8.78 12.51
C LEU A 10 16.63 -8.59 11.17
N ASP A 11 16.88 -9.49 10.23
CA ASP A 11 16.18 -9.59 8.95
C ASP A 11 15.08 -10.67 9.02
N PHE A 12 14.21 -10.74 8.02
CA PHE A 12 13.10 -11.71 7.99
C PHE A 12 13.55 -13.17 8.03
N LYS A 13 14.77 -13.46 7.53
CA LYS A 13 15.37 -14.81 7.57
C LYS A 13 15.84 -15.22 8.97
N ASP A 14 16.05 -14.26 9.86
CA ASP A 14 16.63 -14.49 11.19
C ASP A 14 15.55 -14.81 12.24
N VAL A 15 14.27 -14.68 11.89
CA VAL A 15 13.14 -14.80 12.81
C VAL A 15 12.06 -15.74 12.28
N LEU A 16 11.37 -16.42 13.20
CA LEU A 16 10.22 -17.27 12.89
C LEU A 16 9.01 -16.83 13.73
N LEU A 17 7.82 -16.92 13.14
CA LEU A 17 6.57 -16.69 13.86
C LEU A 17 6.27 -17.89 14.76
N ARG A 18 6.12 -17.66 16.06
CA ARG A 18 5.68 -18.70 17.01
C ARG A 18 4.18 -18.97 16.81
N PRO A 19 3.76 -20.19 16.47
CA PRO A 19 2.34 -20.52 16.33
C PRO A 19 1.59 -20.31 17.65
N LYS A 20 0.38 -19.75 17.55
CA LYS A 20 -0.57 -19.62 18.66
C LYS A 20 -1.88 -20.29 18.26
N ARG A 21 -2.53 -21.00 19.19
CA ARG A 21 -3.83 -21.63 18.93
C ARG A 21 -4.86 -20.56 18.58
N SER A 22 -5.44 -20.64 17.39
CA SER A 22 -6.51 -19.76 16.92
C SER A 22 -7.89 -20.37 17.23
N THR A 23 -8.90 -19.52 17.35
CA THR A 23 -10.32 -19.90 17.46
C THR A 23 -11.00 -20.00 16.09
N LEU A 24 -10.34 -19.55 15.03
CA LEU A 24 -10.84 -19.59 13.65
C LEU A 24 -10.88 -21.02 13.12
N LYS A 25 -11.97 -21.37 12.42
CA LYS A 25 -12.21 -22.70 11.86
C LYS A 25 -11.57 -22.85 10.48
N SER A 26 -11.57 -21.79 9.67
CA SER A 26 -10.98 -21.76 8.33
C SER A 26 -10.04 -20.56 8.14
N ARG A 27 -9.08 -20.71 7.23
CA ARG A 27 -8.21 -19.61 6.78
C ARG A 27 -8.99 -18.52 6.03
N ALA A 28 -10.15 -18.86 5.47
CA ALA A 28 -11.03 -17.92 4.79
C ALA A 28 -11.74 -16.96 5.75
N ASP A 29 -11.84 -17.31 7.03
CA ASP A 29 -12.52 -16.49 8.05
C ASP A 29 -11.62 -15.36 8.60
N VAL A 30 -10.38 -15.25 8.10
CA VAL A 30 -9.42 -14.23 8.54
C VAL A 30 -9.72 -12.91 7.86
N ASP A 31 -10.02 -11.88 8.66
CA ASP A 31 -10.11 -10.51 8.16
C ASP A 31 -8.72 -9.89 7.98
N LEU A 32 -8.45 -9.46 6.75
CA LEU A 32 -7.20 -8.83 6.33
C LEU A 32 -7.30 -7.30 6.34
N VAL A 33 -8.50 -6.73 6.45
CA VAL A 33 -8.69 -5.28 6.41
C VAL A 33 -8.15 -4.66 7.70
N ARG A 34 -7.38 -3.59 7.55
CA ARG A 34 -6.77 -2.84 8.63
C ARG A 34 -6.92 -1.35 8.39
N GLU A 35 -7.12 -0.62 9.48
CA GLU A 35 -7.14 0.83 9.47
C GLU A 35 -5.73 1.39 9.68
N TYR A 36 -5.33 2.31 8.83
CA TYR A 36 -4.05 3.00 8.85
C TYR A 36 -4.27 4.51 8.98
N ILE A 37 -3.56 5.12 9.91
CA ILE A 37 -3.51 6.58 10.04
C ILE A 37 -2.20 7.07 9.45
N PHE A 38 -2.27 7.82 8.35
CA PHE A 38 -1.08 8.37 7.70
C PHE A 38 -0.42 9.42 8.61
N LYS A 39 0.88 9.24 8.87
CA LYS A 39 1.66 10.12 9.77
C LYS A 39 1.57 11.59 9.39
N ASN A 40 1.70 11.88 8.09
CA ASN A 40 1.84 13.24 7.55
C ASN A 40 0.49 13.89 7.23
N SER A 41 -0.45 13.16 6.61
CA SER A 41 -1.74 13.72 6.19
C SER A 41 -2.84 13.60 7.25
N LYS A 42 -2.64 12.79 8.30
CA LYS A 42 -3.65 12.41 9.30
C LYS A 42 -4.93 11.78 8.74
N LYS A 43 -4.94 11.43 7.45
CA LYS A 43 -6.06 10.71 6.83
C LYS A 43 -6.06 9.26 7.31
N THR A 44 -7.27 8.72 7.48
CA THR A 44 -7.52 7.31 7.74
C THR A 44 -7.72 6.59 6.42
N TYR A 45 -7.14 5.40 6.30
CA TYR A 45 -7.35 4.48 5.18
C TYR A 45 -7.68 3.11 5.74
N SER A 46 -8.70 2.47 5.18
CA SER A 46 -9.08 1.10 5.52
C SER A 46 -8.88 0.21 4.30
N GLY A 47 -8.07 -0.83 4.45
CA GLY A 47 -7.79 -1.78 3.38
C GLY A 47 -6.79 -2.84 3.79
N VAL A 48 -6.37 -3.66 2.84
CA VAL A 48 -5.44 -4.76 3.11
C VAL A 48 -3.99 -4.23 3.17
N PRO A 49 -3.12 -4.72 4.09
CA PRO A 49 -1.71 -4.33 4.28
C PRO A 49 -0.73 -4.51 3.09
N VAL A 50 -1.20 -4.49 1.85
CA VAL A 50 -0.38 -4.72 0.66
C VAL A 50 -0.41 -3.48 -0.22
N VAL A 51 0.79 -3.00 -0.54
CA VAL A 51 1.00 -1.77 -1.29
C VAL A 51 1.90 -2.07 -2.48
N ALA A 52 1.42 -1.81 -3.70
CA ALA A 52 2.24 -1.85 -4.90
C ALA A 52 3.22 -0.68 -4.91
N SER A 53 4.49 -1.00 -5.19
CA SER A 53 5.62 -0.07 -5.14
C SER A 53 5.62 0.97 -6.24
N ASN A 54 6.24 2.10 -5.94
CA ASN A 54 6.35 3.28 -6.79
C ASN A 54 7.44 3.07 -7.88
N MET A 55 7.24 2.08 -8.76
CA MET A 55 8.20 1.66 -9.81
C MET A 55 7.54 1.68 -11.19
N ASP A 56 8.31 1.97 -12.23
CA ASP A 56 7.79 2.19 -13.60
C ASP A 56 7.00 1.00 -14.17
N THR A 57 7.42 -0.22 -13.86
CA THR A 57 6.79 -1.45 -14.34
C THR A 57 5.72 -2.01 -13.38
N VAL A 58 5.59 -1.45 -12.18
CA VAL A 58 4.70 -1.96 -11.12
C VAL A 58 3.54 -1.00 -10.86
N GLY A 59 3.85 0.28 -10.69
CA GLY A 59 2.89 1.34 -10.37
C GLY A 59 2.21 1.90 -11.61
N THR A 60 1.62 1.04 -12.45
CA THR A 60 0.84 1.43 -13.63
C THR A 60 -0.64 1.62 -13.28
N PHE A 61 -1.38 2.35 -14.13
CA PHE A 61 -2.81 2.60 -13.92
C PHE A 61 -3.69 1.33 -14.06
N GLU A 62 -3.29 0.41 -14.91
CA GLU A 62 -3.93 -0.91 -15.01
C GLU A 62 -3.78 -1.70 -13.71
N MET A 63 -2.60 -1.61 -13.08
CA MET A 63 -2.35 -2.23 -11.79
C MET A 63 -3.15 -1.58 -10.67
N ALA A 64 -3.25 -0.25 -10.67
CA ALA A 64 -4.14 0.46 -9.74
C ALA A 64 -5.60 0.00 -9.87
N THR A 65 -6.10 -0.18 -11.09
CA THR A 65 -7.48 -0.64 -11.35
C THR A 65 -7.73 -2.05 -10.83
N THR A 66 -6.77 -2.95 -11.05
CA THR A 66 -6.88 -4.36 -10.65
C THR A 66 -6.77 -4.50 -9.13
N LEU A 67 -5.82 -3.81 -8.50
CA LEU A 67 -5.58 -3.87 -7.06
C LEU A 67 -6.70 -3.20 -6.25
N ALA A 68 -7.31 -2.15 -6.78
CA ALA A 68 -8.42 -1.48 -6.11
C ALA A 68 -9.63 -2.40 -5.88
N ARG A 69 -9.90 -3.35 -6.79
CA ARG A 69 -10.96 -4.36 -6.63
C ARG A 69 -10.76 -5.26 -5.40
N HIS A 70 -9.52 -5.40 -4.95
CA HIS A 70 -9.13 -6.20 -3.78
C HIS A 70 -8.89 -5.33 -2.53
N GLN A 71 -9.28 -4.05 -2.55
CA GLN A 71 -9.00 -3.08 -1.47
C GLN A 71 -7.50 -2.98 -1.16
N LEU A 72 -6.66 -3.16 -2.18
CA LEU A 72 -5.21 -3.04 -2.09
C LEU A 72 -4.76 -1.65 -2.55
N PHE A 73 -3.59 -1.24 -2.09
CA PHE A 73 -3.07 0.09 -2.32
C PHE A 73 -2.08 0.11 -3.47
N THR A 74 -2.08 1.17 -4.29
CA THR A 74 -1.11 1.34 -5.38
C THR A 74 -0.44 2.70 -5.32
N THR A 75 0.88 2.71 -5.43
CA THR A 75 1.66 3.94 -5.58
C THR A 75 2.08 4.11 -7.04
N ILE A 76 1.65 5.21 -7.65
CA ILE A 76 1.87 5.48 -9.08
C ILE A 76 3.22 6.17 -9.27
N HIS A 77 3.98 5.70 -10.26
CA HIS A 77 5.29 6.23 -10.61
C HIS A 77 5.29 7.66 -11.16
N LYS A 78 6.40 8.36 -10.91
CA LYS A 78 6.53 9.82 -11.13
C LYS A 78 6.87 10.22 -12.57
N HIS A 79 7.04 9.28 -13.49
CA HIS A 79 7.45 9.57 -14.86
C HIS A 79 6.33 10.10 -15.75
N TYR A 80 5.11 10.25 -15.21
CA TYR A 80 4.01 10.90 -15.89
C TYR A 80 4.06 12.42 -15.73
N SER A 81 3.71 13.13 -16.81
CA SER A 81 3.44 14.56 -16.69
C SER A 81 2.27 14.80 -15.73
N VAL A 82 2.33 15.89 -14.97
CA VAL A 82 1.30 16.24 -13.97
C VAL A 82 -0.10 16.26 -14.60
N ARG A 83 -0.21 16.78 -15.82
CA ARG A 83 -1.46 16.83 -16.59
C ARG A 83 -1.98 15.44 -16.94
N TYR A 84 -1.11 14.56 -17.45
CA TYR A 84 -1.50 13.20 -17.82
C TYR A 84 -1.95 12.40 -16.60
N LEU A 85 -1.21 12.54 -15.50
CA LEU A 85 -1.52 11.90 -14.24
C LEU A 85 -2.87 12.41 -13.70
N TYR A 86 -3.11 13.71 -13.66
CA TYR A 86 -4.39 14.26 -13.18
C TYR A 86 -5.61 13.72 -13.97
N LEU A 87 -5.50 13.64 -15.30
CA LEU A 87 -6.57 13.11 -16.15
C LEU A 87 -6.84 11.62 -15.88
N GLN A 88 -5.79 10.80 -15.86
CA GLN A 88 -5.89 9.36 -15.56
C GLN A 88 -6.51 9.10 -14.19
N VAL A 89 -6.18 9.92 -13.22
CA VAL A 89 -6.63 9.78 -11.84
C VAL A 89 -8.11 10.07 -11.68
N ILE A 90 -8.60 11.12 -12.34
CA ILE A 90 -10.04 11.42 -12.36
C ILE A 90 -10.80 10.28 -13.03
N SER A 91 -10.30 9.79 -14.17
CA SER A 91 -10.89 8.65 -14.87
C SER A 91 -10.92 7.40 -14.00
N LEU A 92 -9.83 7.12 -13.27
CA LEU A 92 -9.80 6.02 -12.32
C LEU A 92 -10.81 6.24 -11.21
N HIS A 93 -10.82 7.39 -10.54
CA HIS A 93 -11.76 7.63 -9.43
C HIS A 93 -13.24 7.44 -9.83
N GLN A 94 -13.60 7.78 -11.07
CA GLN A 94 -14.93 7.49 -11.62
C GLN A 94 -15.23 6.00 -11.79
N ILE A 95 -14.21 5.17 -12.07
CA ILE A 95 -14.33 3.72 -12.27
C ILE A 95 -14.30 2.95 -10.95
N ILE A 96 -13.48 3.38 -9.99
CA ILE A 96 -13.29 2.70 -8.69
C ILE A 96 -14.17 3.25 -7.56
N GLY A 97 -14.92 4.35 -7.73
CA GLY A 97 -15.80 4.87 -6.67
C GLY A 97 -15.05 5.31 -5.40
N GLU A 98 -15.68 5.18 -4.23
CA GLU A 98 -15.15 5.65 -2.92
C GLU A 98 -13.89 4.91 -2.42
N TYR A 99 -13.39 3.90 -3.13
CA TYR A 99 -12.18 3.18 -2.72
C TYR A 99 -10.94 4.08 -2.84
N GLN A 100 -10.53 4.67 -1.72
CA GLN A 100 -9.30 5.48 -1.56
C GLN A 100 -8.04 4.61 -1.69
N THR A 101 -7.71 4.19 -2.92
CA THR A 101 -6.66 3.18 -3.19
C THR A 101 -5.43 3.75 -3.89
N ILE A 102 -5.44 5.05 -4.24
CA ILE A 102 -4.39 5.68 -5.01
C ILE A 102 -3.70 6.77 -4.19
N PHE A 103 -2.38 6.64 -4.05
CA PHE A 103 -1.54 7.65 -3.42
C PHE A 103 -0.47 8.10 -4.41
N TYR A 104 -0.38 9.41 -4.60
CA TYR A 104 0.69 10.03 -5.36
C TYR A 104 1.88 10.24 -4.45
N ALA A 105 3.00 9.61 -4.78
CA ALA A 105 4.27 10.02 -4.23
C ALA A 105 4.69 11.33 -4.92
N PHE A 106 4.21 12.46 -4.41
CA PHE A 106 4.86 13.75 -4.67
C PHE A 106 6.23 13.70 -4.00
N CYS A 107 7.25 13.32 -4.76
CA CYS A 107 8.63 13.61 -4.41
C CYS A 107 8.91 15.03 -4.94
N PRO A 108 9.34 15.98 -4.09
CA PRO A 108 9.75 17.30 -4.54
C PRO A 108 10.91 17.24 -5.55
#